data_AF-A0A0G0I3W4-F1
#
_entry.id   AF-A0A0G0I3W4-F1
#
_cell.length_a   1.000
_cell.length_b   1.000
_cell.length_c   1.000
_cell.angle_alpha   90.00
_cell.angle_beta   90.00
_cell.angle_gamma   90.00
#
_symmetry.space_group_name_H-M   'P 1'
#
loop_
_entity.id
_entity.type
_entity.pdbx_description
1 polymer ?
#
loop_
_entity_poly.entity_id
_entity_poly.type
_entity_poly.pdbx_seq_one_letter_code
_entity_poly.pdbx_strand_id
1 'polypeptide(L)'
;MSVISFKKFLQSAVEEDFWKSSKIFCFKGSDFCSIFFSKLFEFLECNQKLPYSKKSLLAENLKNEYHSYLEQSILGNYSFYWLGNLSEHAKNTKLLNYISNYDGLHTISFFIPNDFKNFKLSQNAVQIEIDSNINIDDAKKIIALFSPKMPDKKIAMLGKIFNGRNDIDIDSVCMLVNYFELININALDNSFAYIAKIFGTQPVLSQLSNAFWTKSTKDFFNIWQKIESSYPEVFWVIFWSEQVWKAYHTILFLSQKNFVKAKQISYGLPFSFINKDFKNFKLADLTSLYENLYEIDFAIKKGSSFYSLDLFYLSYFNKNLNSGI
;
A
#
# COMPACT_ATOMS: atom_id res chain seq x y z
N MET A 1 11.94 19.51 20.67
CA MET A 1 11.23 18.77 19.61
C MET A 1 9.82 18.63 20.12
N SER A 2 8.83 19.10 19.38
CA SER A 2 7.42 18.90 19.72
C SER A 2 6.93 17.64 19.03
N VAL A 3 6.32 16.71 19.77
CA VAL A 3 5.69 15.52 19.20
C VAL A 3 4.18 15.72 19.24
N ILE A 4 3.53 15.51 18.09
CA ILE A 4 2.11 15.75 17.89
C ILE A 4 1.49 14.50 17.29
N SER A 5 0.36 14.06 17.85
CA SER A 5 -0.40 12.94 17.32
C SER A 5 -1.12 13.31 16.02
N PHE A 6 -1.40 12.32 15.18
CA PHE A 6 -2.11 12.52 13.92
C PHE A 6 -3.42 13.30 14.11
N LYS A 7 -4.20 12.93 15.12
CA LYS A 7 -5.47 13.59 15.50
C LYS A 7 -5.33 15.08 15.73
N LYS A 8 -4.27 15.50 16.41
CA LYS A 8 -3.99 16.90 16.71
C LYS A 8 -3.42 17.61 15.49
N PHE A 9 -2.57 16.92 14.72
CA PHE A 9 -2.08 17.43 13.44
C PHE A 9 -3.21 17.78 12.48
N LEU A 10 -4.19 16.89 12.28
CA LEU A 10 -5.33 17.16 11.38
C LEU A 10 -6.11 18.42 11.76
N GLN A 11 -6.13 18.79 13.04
CA GLN A 11 -6.77 20.02 13.52
C GLN A 11 -5.88 21.25 13.37
N SER A 12 -4.57 21.10 13.58
CA SER A 12 -3.62 22.22 13.50
C SER A 12 -3.16 22.52 12.07
N ALA A 13 -3.25 21.56 11.14
CA ALA A 13 -2.75 21.69 9.77
C ALA A 13 -3.46 22.78 8.96
N VAL A 14 -4.70 23.17 9.35
CA VAL A 14 -5.46 24.25 8.71
C VAL A 14 -5.03 25.64 9.15
N GLU A 15 -4.23 25.74 10.21
CA GLU A 15 -3.74 27.01 10.76
C GLU A 15 -2.37 27.34 10.16
N GLU A 16 -2.22 28.56 9.65
CA GLU A 16 -0.96 29.02 9.06
C GLU A 16 0.16 29.10 10.12
N ASP A 17 -0.19 29.47 11.35
CA ASP A 17 0.73 29.57 12.48
C ASP A 17 1.38 28.22 12.83
N PHE A 18 0.67 27.11 12.59
CA PHE A 18 1.24 25.79 12.76
C PHE A 18 2.45 25.59 11.85
N TRP A 19 2.34 25.97 10.57
CA TRP A 19 3.42 25.82 9.59
C TRP A 19 4.53 26.87 9.73
N LYS A 20 4.25 27.99 10.41
CA LYS A 20 5.26 28.99 10.81
C LYS A 20 6.01 28.63 12.09
N SER A 21 5.47 27.72 12.90
CA SER A 21 6.02 27.40 14.22
C SER A 21 7.39 26.71 14.19
N SER A 22 7.78 26.14 13.04
CA SER A 22 9.01 25.36 12.90
C SER A 22 9.57 25.44 11.49
N LYS A 23 10.89 25.26 11.36
CA LYS A 23 11.56 25.03 10.07
C LYS A 23 11.54 23.56 9.63
N ILE A 24 11.21 22.62 10.52
CA ILE A 24 11.32 21.18 10.26
C ILE A 24 10.04 20.46 10.67
N PHE A 25 9.34 19.89 9.68
CA PHE A 25 8.15 19.05 9.89
C PHE A 25 8.43 17.61 9.47
N CYS A 26 8.58 16.73 10.45
CA CYS A 26 8.84 15.32 10.22
C CYS A 26 7.57 14.50 10.41
N PHE A 27 7.13 13.80 9.38
CA PHE A 27 6.07 12.80 9.48
C PHE A 27 6.67 11.43 9.77
N LYS A 28 6.17 10.75 10.79
CA LYS A 28 6.67 9.45 11.21
C LYS A 28 5.53 8.43 11.29
N GLY A 29 5.62 7.33 10.55
CA GLY A 29 4.59 6.30 10.51
C GLY A 29 5.12 4.93 10.08
N SER A 30 4.26 3.91 10.05
CA SER A 30 4.65 2.59 9.54
C SER A 30 4.86 2.61 8.03
N ASP A 31 3.93 3.24 7.31
CA ASP A 31 3.83 3.20 5.86
C ASP A 31 3.72 4.62 5.29
N PHE A 32 4.24 4.79 4.08
CA PHE A 32 4.19 6.07 3.38
C PHE A 32 2.84 6.25 2.68
N CYS A 33 2.02 7.18 3.17
CA CYS A 33 0.69 7.49 2.63
C CYS A 33 0.77 8.50 1.47
N SER A 34 1.02 7.99 0.26
CA SER A 34 1.27 8.80 -0.93
C SER A 34 0.09 9.68 -1.37
N ILE A 35 -1.14 9.15 -1.27
CA ILE A 35 -2.36 9.86 -1.66
C ILE A 35 -2.64 10.95 -0.63
N PHE A 36 -2.48 10.62 0.66
CA PHE A 36 -2.62 11.57 1.74
C PHE A 36 -1.70 12.78 1.60
N PHE A 37 -0.39 12.58 1.40
CA PHE A 37 0.55 13.70 1.28
C PHE A 37 0.30 14.54 0.04
N SER A 38 -0.04 13.90 -1.09
CA SER A 38 -0.42 14.61 -2.31
C SER A 38 -1.60 15.55 -2.05
N LYS A 39 -2.68 15.03 -1.45
CA LYS A 39 -3.87 15.81 -1.10
C LYS A 39 -3.60 16.87 -0.04
N LEU A 40 -2.80 16.54 0.98
CA LEU A 40 -2.43 17.48 2.04
C LEU A 40 -1.75 18.70 1.44
N PHE A 41 -0.71 18.50 0.65
CA PHE A 41 0.02 19.65 0.12
C PHE A 41 -0.75 20.41 -0.95
N GLU A 42 -1.57 19.72 -1.77
CA GLU A 42 -2.51 20.39 -2.67
C GLU A 42 -3.49 21.27 -1.89
N PHE A 43 -4.10 20.73 -0.82
CA PHE A 43 -4.99 21.48 0.07
C PHE A 43 -4.28 22.71 0.67
N LEU A 44 -3.06 22.55 1.18
CA LEU A 44 -2.31 23.63 1.81
C LEU A 44 -1.89 24.71 0.80
N GLU A 45 -1.54 24.34 -0.43
CA GLU A 45 -1.21 25.26 -1.53
C GLU A 45 -2.46 26.04 -1.97
N CYS A 46 -3.57 25.35 -2.26
CA CYS A 46 -4.81 25.97 -2.71
C CYS A 46 -5.40 26.93 -1.67
N ASN A 47 -5.24 26.62 -0.38
CA ASN A 47 -5.76 27.44 0.72
C ASN A 47 -4.71 28.40 1.32
N GLN A 48 -3.54 28.55 0.69
CA GLN A 48 -2.46 29.44 1.11
C GLN A 48 -2.07 29.27 2.60
N LYS A 49 -2.01 28.02 3.07
CA LYS A 49 -1.71 27.69 4.48
C LYS A 49 -0.22 27.53 4.76
N LEU A 50 0.59 27.35 3.72
CA LEU A 50 2.05 27.29 3.85
C LEU A 50 2.64 28.69 3.96
N PRO A 51 3.68 28.89 4.79
CA PRO A 51 4.34 30.18 4.94
C PRO A 51 5.03 30.64 3.65
N TYR A 52 5.40 29.70 2.78
CA TYR A 52 6.14 29.93 1.54
C TYR A 52 5.64 29.01 0.43
N SER A 53 5.99 29.34 -0.82
CA SER A 53 5.69 28.49 -1.98
C SER A 53 6.34 27.12 -1.82
N LYS A 54 5.55 26.07 -2.05
CA LYS A 54 6.06 24.71 -1.97
C LYS A 54 6.87 24.36 -3.21
N LYS A 55 7.96 23.64 -2.98
CA LYS A 55 8.79 23.03 -4.00
C LYS A 55 8.98 21.57 -3.66
N SER A 56 8.79 20.71 -4.64
CA SER A 56 9.12 19.28 -4.50
C SER A 56 10.61 19.10 -4.79
N LEU A 57 11.34 18.57 -3.82
CA LEU A 57 12.76 18.28 -3.96
C LEU A 57 13.01 16.87 -3.44
N LEU A 58 12.76 15.88 -4.29
CA LEU A 58 12.94 14.48 -3.92
C LEU A 58 14.38 14.23 -3.48
N ALA A 59 14.55 13.54 -2.35
CA ALA A 59 15.86 13.21 -1.81
C ALA A 59 16.76 12.43 -2.80
N GLU A 60 16.16 11.69 -3.73
CA GLU A 60 16.86 11.02 -4.84
C GLU A 60 17.61 11.99 -5.77
N ASN A 61 17.02 13.16 -6.01
CA ASN A 61 17.59 14.19 -6.89
C ASN A 61 18.73 14.96 -6.22
N LEU A 62 18.89 14.80 -4.91
CA LEU A 62 19.73 15.66 -4.09
C LEU A 62 21.21 15.25 -4.00
N LYS A 63 21.70 14.27 -4.79
CA LYS A 63 23.09 13.72 -4.92
C LYS A 63 24.25 14.40 -4.15
N ASN A 64 24.11 14.62 -2.84
CA ASN A 64 25.02 15.38 -1.98
C ASN A 64 25.09 16.92 -2.14
N GLU A 65 24.17 17.54 -2.89
CA GLU A 65 24.12 19.00 -3.09
C GLU A 65 23.06 19.69 -2.20
N TYR A 66 22.76 19.12 -1.03
CA TYR A 66 21.71 19.61 -0.12
C TYR A 66 21.90 21.08 0.26
N HIS A 67 23.15 21.50 0.49
CA HIS A 67 23.49 22.87 0.90
C HIS A 67 23.11 23.91 -0.17
N SER A 68 23.35 23.61 -1.44
CA SER A 68 23.07 24.55 -2.55
C SER A 68 21.59 24.86 -2.68
N TYR A 69 20.71 23.88 -2.43
CA TYR A 69 19.26 24.06 -2.54
C TYR A 69 18.60 24.53 -1.24
N LEU A 70 19.13 24.13 -0.09
CA LEU A 70 18.46 24.32 1.20
C LEU A 70 19.04 25.49 2.04
N GLU A 71 20.23 25.99 1.72
CA GLU A 71 20.86 27.10 2.48
C GLU A 71 20.85 28.43 1.73
N GLN A 72 20.69 28.41 0.40
CA GLN A 72 20.72 29.61 -0.42
C GLN A 72 19.30 30.12 -0.73
N SER A 73 19.03 31.37 -0.37
CA SER A 73 17.84 32.07 -0.88
C SER A 73 18.17 32.75 -2.20
N ILE A 74 17.32 32.58 -3.21
CA ILE A 74 17.42 33.33 -4.46
C ILE A 74 16.60 34.60 -4.29
N LEU A 75 17.28 35.76 -4.30
CA LEU A 75 16.66 37.09 -4.15
C LEU A 75 15.86 37.26 -2.84
N GLY A 76 16.28 36.61 -1.76
CA GLY A 76 15.57 36.66 -0.47
C GLY A 76 14.27 35.86 -0.46
N ASN A 77 13.99 35.05 -1.50
CA ASN A 77 12.82 34.17 -1.51
C ASN A 77 13.08 32.92 -0.66
N TYR A 78 12.12 32.62 0.21
CA TYR A 78 12.07 31.39 0.98
C TYR A 78 11.11 30.39 0.31
N SER A 79 11.23 29.11 0.65
CA SER A 79 10.43 28.04 0.06
C SER A 79 10.12 26.99 1.12
N PHE A 80 9.03 26.26 0.90
CA PHE A 80 8.69 25.08 1.67
C PHE A 80 9.06 23.85 0.86
N TYR A 81 10.06 23.08 1.28
CA TYR A 81 10.51 21.90 0.57
C TYR A 81 9.88 20.63 1.12
N TRP A 82 9.20 19.90 0.25
CA TRP A 82 8.80 18.52 0.52
C TRP A 82 9.88 17.58 -0.03
N LEU A 83 10.56 16.85 0.85
CA LEU A 83 11.65 15.94 0.49
C LEU A 83 11.18 14.51 0.18
N GLY A 84 9.90 14.22 0.41
CA GLY A 84 9.31 12.91 0.17
C GLY A 84 9.65 11.88 1.25
N ASN A 85 9.67 10.63 0.83
CA ASN A 85 9.93 9.48 1.68
C ASN A 85 11.44 9.24 1.84
N LEU A 86 11.97 9.35 3.06
CA LEU A 86 13.39 9.11 3.33
C LEU A 86 13.73 7.64 3.64
N SER A 87 12.78 6.72 3.51
CA SER A 87 12.99 5.28 3.76
C SER A 87 14.22 4.72 3.04
N GLU A 88 14.37 5.08 1.76
CA GLU A 88 15.45 4.59 0.91
C GLU A 88 16.82 5.20 1.27
N HIS A 89 16.82 6.30 2.00
CA HIS A 89 18.01 7.02 2.45
C HIS A 89 18.42 6.68 3.89
N ALA A 90 17.88 5.60 4.48
CA ALA A 90 18.23 5.14 5.83
C ALA A 90 19.73 4.97 6.09
N LYS A 91 20.51 4.66 5.06
CA LYS A 91 21.96 4.48 5.16
C LYS A 91 22.76 5.77 4.90
N ASN A 92 22.13 6.85 4.44
CA ASN A 92 22.80 8.10 4.12
C ASN A 92 22.95 8.98 5.36
N THR A 93 23.90 8.61 6.23
CA THR A 93 24.14 9.29 7.51
C THR A 93 24.44 10.79 7.36
N LYS A 94 25.09 11.20 6.27
CA LYS A 94 25.37 12.63 5.99
C LYS A 94 24.08 13.42 5.81
N LEU A 95 23.18 12.95 4.94
CA LEU A 95 21.89 13.58 4.70
C LEU A 95 21.04 13.61 5.97
N LEU A 96 20.99 12.49 6.69
CA LEU A 96 20.19 12.38 7.90
C LEU A 96 20.69 13.30 9.02
N ASN A 97 22.01 13.41 9.20
CA ASN A 97 22.60 14.34 10.16
C ASN A 97 22.36 15.80 9.76
N TYR A 98 22.40 16.09 8.45
CA TYR A 98 22.09 17.41 7.92
C TYR A 98 20.64 17.81 8.21
N ILE A 99 19.68 16.97 7.82
CA ILE A 99 18.25 17.22 8.02
C ILE A 99 17.91 17.32 9.52
N SER A 100 18.51 16.45 10.35
CA SER A 100 18.29 16.43 11.79
C SER A 100 18.67 17.74 12.47
N ASN A 101 19.74 18.39 12.00
CA ASN A 101 20.29 19.63 12.56
C ASN A 101 20.09 20.83 11.63
N TYR A 102 19.08 20.75 10.75
CA TYR A 102 18.88 21.76 9.73
C TYR A 102 18.55 23.13 10.35
N ASP A 103 19.34 24.13 9.99
CA ASP A 103 19.12 25.54 10.37
C ASP A 103 19.14 26.48 9.16
N GLY A 104 18.91 25.94 7.95
CA GLY A 104 18.84 26.74 6.74
C GLY A 104 17.68 27.73 6.74
N LEU A 105 17.58 28.48 5.63
CA LEU A 105 16.62 29.56 5.47
C LEU A 105 15.19 29.08 5.12
N HIS A 106 15.06 27.85 4.62
CA HIS A 106 13.81 27.31 4.13
C HIS A 106 13.08 26.51 5.19
N THR A 107 11.82 26.16 4.93
CA THR A 107 11.10 25.17 5.74
C THR A 107 11.20 23.84 5.02
N ILE A 108 11.53 22.77 5.74
CA ILE A 108 11.61 21.42 5.19
C ILE A 108 10.56 20.50 5.82
N SER A 109 10.03 19.60 5.01
CA SER A 109 9.15 18.53 5.46
C SER A 109 9.46 17.22 4.75
N PHE A 110 9.33 16.11 5.47
CA PHE A 110 9.68 14.78 4.98
C PHE A 110 9.00 13.68 5.80
N PHE A 111 9.01 12.47 5.26
CA PHE A 111 8.52 11.27 5.94
C PHE A 111 9.68 10.33 6.33
N ILE A 112 9.60 9.74 7.53
CA ILE A 112 10.45 8.64 7.99
C ILE A 112 9.60 7.46 8.50
N PRO A 113 10.04 6.21 8.22
CA PRO A 113 9.47 5.03 8.85
C PRO A 113 9.64 4.99 10.38
N ASN A 114 8.78 4.22 11.04
CA ASN A 114 8.86 3.95 12.48
C ASN A 114 10.14 3.21 12.89
N ASP A 115 10.63 2.31 12.05
CA ASP A 115 11.82 1.47 12.26
C ASP A 115 13.14 2.19 11.98
N PHE A 116 13.08 3.48 11.65
CA PHE A 116 14.24 4.32 11.36
C PHE A 116 15.03 4.63 12.63
N LYS A 117 15.90 3.68 13.02
CA LYS A 117 16.71 3.73 14.25
C LYS A 117 17.77 4.84 14.15
N ASN A 118 18.04 5.50 15.28
CA ASN A 118 19.08 6.53 15.48
C ASN A 118 18.84 7.90 14.83
N PHE A 119 17.70 8.14 14.20
CA PHE A 119 17.35 9.48 13.75
C PHE A 119 16.78 10.31 14.90
N LYS A 120 17.43 11.44 15.21
CA LYS A 120 17.03 12.35 16.29
C LYS A 120 16.88 13.75 15.72
N LEU A 121 15.67 14.30 15.80
CA LEU A 121 15.39 15.65 15.34
C LEU A 121 15.88 16.70 16.35
N SER A 122 16.22 17.88 15.84
CA SER A 122 16.57 19.04 16.66
C SER A 122 15.42 19.52 17.55
N GLN A 123 15.74 20.37 18.53
CA GLN A 123 14.73 20.88 19.46
C GLN A 123 13.65 21.74 18.77
N ASN A 124 13.99 22.36 17.64
CA ASN A 124 13.09 23.24 16.91
C ASN A 124 12.21 22.49 15.88
N ALA A 125 12.31 21.16 15.80
CA ALA A 125 11.49 20.36 14.90
C ALA A 125 10.14 19.96 15.50
N VAL A 126 9.16 19.80 14.62
CA VAL A 126 7.85 19.21 14.90
C VAL A 126 7.80 17.81 14.30
N GLN A 127 7.60 16.80 15.15
CA GLN A 127 7.36 15.42 14.73
C GLN A 127 5.86 15.13 14.78
N ILE A 128 5.31 14.63 13.68
CA ILE A 128 3.92 14.26 13.50
C ILE A 128 3.87 12.74 13.40
N GLU A 129 3.26 12.10 14.40
CA GLU A 129 3.07 10.65 14.39
C GLU A 129 1.82 10.31 13.59
N ILE A 130 1.99 9.47 12.56
CA ILE A 130 0.94 8.96 11.69
C ILE A 130 0.61 7.54 12.14
N ASP A 131 -0.65 7.33 12.52
CA ASP A 131 -1.16 6.04 12.91
C ASP A 131 -1.32 5.14 11.67
N SER A 132 -0.91 3.87 11.77
CA SER A 132 -0.99 2.91 10.66
C SER A 132 -2.43 2.55 10.30
N ASN A 133 -3.29 2.51 11.31
CA ASN A 133 -4.71 2.21 11.18
C ASN A 133 -5.49 3.41 11.70
N ILE A 134 -6.53 3.81 10.97
CA ILE A 134 -7.40 4.92 11.37
C ILE A 134 -8.76 4.39 11.81
N ASN A 135 -9.30 5.02 12.85
CA ASN A 135 -10.68 4.77 13.25
C ASN A 135 -11.64 5.69 12.48
N ILE A 136 -12.94 5.48 12.68
CA ILE A 136 -13.98 6.28 12.03
C ILE A 136 -13.88 7.77 12.34
N ASP A 137 -13.43 8.16 13.53
CA ASP A 137 -13.32 9.57 13.91
C ASP A 137 -12.11 10.24 13.24
N ASP A 138 -11.02 9.51 13.05
CA ASP A 138 -9.89 9.94 12.23
C ASP A 138 -10.30 10.11 10.76
N ALA A 139 -11.07 9.16 10.23
CA ALA A 139 -11.61 9.25 8.89
C ALA A 139 -12.49 10.49 8.71
N LYS A 140 -13.39 10.78 9.67
CA LYS A 140 -14.20 12.02 9.66
C LYS A 140 -13.34 13.27 9.67
N LYS A 141 -12.24 13.30 10.44
CA LYS A 141 -11.32 14.45 10.46
C LYS A 141 -10.58 14.63 9.14
N ILE A 142 -10.17 13.54 8.50
CA ILE A 142 -9.56 13.58 7.15
C ILE A 142 -10.56 14.13 6.13
N ILE A 143 -11.82 13.66 6.15
CA ILE A 143 -12.86 14.20 5.26
C ILE A 143 -13.12 15.67 5.55
N ALA A 144 -13.23 16.07 6.82
CA ALA A 144 -13.44 17.46 7.20
C ALA A 144 -12.28 18.38 6.76
N LEU A 145 -11.05 17.87 6.78
CA LEU A 145 -9.87 18.58 6.29
C LEU A 145 -9.94 18.83 4.78
N PHE A 146 -10.18 17.78 3.99
CA PHE A 146 -10.11 17.88 2.52
C PHE A 146 -11.40 18.33 1.85
N SER A 147 -12.55 18.08 2.48
CA SER A 147 -13.87 18.38 1.93
C SER A 147 -14.80 18.92 3.05
N PRO A 148 -14.54 20.15 3.55
CA PRO A 148 -15.26 20.71 4.70
C PRO A 148 -16.77 20.92 4.44
N LYS A 149 -17.20 20.94 3.18
CA LYS A 149 -18.60 21.07 2.75
C LYS A 149 -19.25 19.73 2.44
N MET A 150 -18.62 18.60 2.80
CA MET A 150 -19.16 17.28 2.54
C MET A 150 -20.51 17.10 3.24
N PRO A 151 -21.59 16.70 2.53
CA PRO A 151 -22.89 16.45 3.12
C PRO A 151 -22.87 15.39 4.23
N ASP A 152 -23.59 15.62 5.33
CA ASP A 152 -23.67 14.70 6.47
C ASP A 152 -24.10 13.28 6.08
N LYS A 153 -24.97 13.14 5.06
CA LYS A 153 -25.39 11.82 4.56
C LYS A 153 -24.21 10.99 4.04
N LYS A 154 -23.21 11.63 3.40
CA LYS A 154 -21.98 10.97 2.94
C LYS A 154 -21.05 10.63 4.10
N ILE A 155 -20.94 11.54 5.09
CA ILE A 155 -20.17 11.29 6.31
C ILE A 155 -20.76 10.13 7.12
N ALA A 156 -22.09 10.06 7.24
CA ALA A 156 -22.80 8.98 7.93
C ALA A 156 -22.55 7.60 7.29
N MET A 157 -22.25 7.54 5.99
CA MET A 157 -21.89 6.29 5.33
C MET A 157 -20.57 5.69 5.80
N LEU A 158 -19.66 6.48 6.35
CA LEU A 158 -18.43 5.94 6.95
C LEU A 158 -18.76 4.89 8.00
N GLY A 159 -19.84 5.05 8.77
CA GLY A 159 -20.29 4.05 9.74
C GLY A 159 -20.53 2.68 9.11
N LYS A 160 -21.07 2.63 7.89
CA LYS A 160 -21.30 1.37 7.17
C LYS A 160 -20.00 0.78 6.60
N ILE A 161 -19.03 1.62 6.21
CA ILE A 161 -17.74 1.17 5.66
C ILE A 161 -16.84 0.62 6.78
N PHE A 162 -16.77 1.33 7.91
CA PHE A 162 -15.96 1.00 9.07
C PHE A 162 -16.60 -0.06 9.98
N ASN A 163 -17.83 -0.51 9.71
CA ASN A 163 -18.54 -1.46 10.57
C ASN A 163 -17.74 -2.78 10.71
N GLY A 164 -17.13 -2.99 11.87
CA GLY A 164 -16.30 -4.16 12.17
C GLY A 164 -14.94 -4.20 11.47
N ARG A 165 -14.50 -3.11 10.81
CA ARG A 165 -13.21 -3.02 10.11
C ARG A 165 -12.22 -2.13 10.87
N ASN A 166 -11.01 -2.65 11.06
CA ASN A 166 -9.90 -1.96 11.73
C ASN A 166 -8.64 -1.86 10.84
N ASP A 167 -8.78 -2.21 9.57
CA ASP A 167 -7.71 -2.42 8.59
C ASP A 167 -7.74 -1.38 7.46
N ILE A 168 -8.51 -0.31 7.63
CA ILE A 168 -8.59 0.77 6.65
C ILE A 168 -7.40 1.70 6.86
N ASP A 169 -6.59 1.84 5.81
CA ASP A 169 -5.45 2.75 5.77
C ASP A 169 -5.86 4.19 5.39
N ILE A 170 -4.94 5.14 5.59
CA ILE A 170 -5.18 6.57 5.34
C ILE A 170 -5.39 6.86 3.84
N ASP A 171 -4.65 6.21 2.96
CA ASP A 171 -4.77 6.43 1.51
C ASP A 171 -6.13 5.92 1.00
N SER A 172 -6.64 4.83 1.56
CA SER A 172 -8.01 4.36 1.35
C SER A 172 -9.05 5.41 1.73
N VAL A 173 -8.92 6.06 2.89
CA VAL A 173 -9.85 7.16 3.24
C VAL A 173 -9.69 8.37 2.32
N CYS A 174 -8.48 8.69 1.89
CA CYS A 174 -8.24 9.75 0.92
C CYS A 174 -8.89 9.45 -0.44
N MET A 175 -8.89 8.18 -0.86
CA MET A 175 -9.64 7.72 -2.03
C MET A 175 -11.16 7.83 -1.82
N LEU A 176 -11.66 7.49 -0.63
CA LEU A 176 -13.08 7.66 -0.28
C LEU A 176 -13.53 9.12 -0.44
N VAL A 177 -12.71 10.09 -0.06
CA VAL A 177 -13.00 11.52 -0.27
C VAL A 177 -13.30 11.79 -1.75
N ASN A 178 -12.44 11.32 -2.65
CA ASN A 178 -12.62 11.51 -4.11
C ASN A 178 -13.93 10.88 -4.61
N TYR A 179 -14.20 9.64 -4.19
CA TYR A 179 -15.44 8.97 -4.58
C TYR A 179 -16.68 9.70 -4.03
N PHE A 180 -16.63 10.13 -2.77
CA PHE A 180 -17.72 10.88 -2.18
C PHE A 180 -17.93 12.22 -2.85
N GLU A 181 -16.90 12.91 -3.35
CA GLU A 181 -17.08 14.16 -4.10
C GLU A 181 -17.81 13.94 -5.43
N LEU A 182 -17.55 12.82 -6.12
CA LEU A 182 -18.15 12.50 -7.41
C LEU A 182 -19.58 11.94 -7.33
N ILE A 183 -19.93 11.27 -6.22
CA ILE A 183 -21.22 10.60 -6.10
C ILE A 183 -22.34 11.60 -5.76
N ASN A 184 -23.43 11.55 -6.51
CA ASN A 184 -24.64 12.30 -6.18
C ASN A 184 -25.29 11.74 -4.91
N ILE A 185 -25.71 12.61 -3.99
CA ILE A 185 -26.37 12.25 -2.71
C ILE A 185 -27.58 11.32 -2.92
N ASN A 186 -28.31 11.49 -4.03
CA ASN A 186 -29.48 10.70 -4.36
C ASN A 186 -29.14 9.27 -4.84
N ALA A 187 -27.93 9.08 -5.41
CA ALA A 187 -27.44 7.78 -5.87
C ALA A 187 -26.60 7.06 -4.81
N LEU A 188 -26.34 7.71 -3.68
CA LEU A 188 -25.38 7.30 -2.67
C LEU A 188 -25.62 5.87 -2.15
N ASP A 189 -26.88 5.52 -1.86
CA ASP A 189 -27.24 4.19 -1.35
C ASP A 189 -27.02 3.08 -2.41
N ASN A 190 -27.25 3.38 -3.69
CA ASN A 190 -27.01 2.44 -4.79
C ASN A 190 -25.51 2.29 -5.08
N SER A 191 -24.75 3.39 -4.98
CA SER A 191 -23.29 3.38 -5.17
C SER A 191 -22.55 2.72 -4.00
N PHE A 192 -23.17 2.58 -2.84
CA PHE A 192 -22.54 1.99 -1.66
C PHE A 192 -22.02 0.57 -1.90
N ALA A 193 -22.78 -0.26 -2.63
CA ALA A 193 -22.34 -1.62 -2.96
C ALA A 193 -21.04 -1.64 -3.77
N TYR A 194 -20.84 -0.65 -4.64
CA TYR A 194 -19.62 -0.49 -5.42
C TYR A 194 -18.45 0.02 -4.56
N ILE A 195 -18.69 1.05 -3.75
CA ILE A 195 -17.70 1.58 -2.79
C ILE A 195 -17.25 0.47 -1.83
N ALA A 196 -18.19 -0.26 -1.24
CA ALA A 196 -17.89 -1.35 -0.30
C ALA A 196 -17.03 -2.47 -0.92
N LYS A 197 -17.12 -2.69 -2.25
CA LYS A 197 -16.27 -3.63 -2.99
C LYS A 197 -14.86 -3.08 -3.22
N ILE A 198 -14.71 -1.80 -3.55
CA ILE A 198 -13.40 -1.16 -3.76
C ILE A 198 -12.60 -1.13 -2.45
N PHE A 199 -13.26 -0.77 -1.36
CA PHE A 199 -12.66 -0.73 -0.02
C PHE A 199 -12.73 -2.08 0.70
N GLY A 200 -13.27 -3.10 0.03
CA GLY A 200 -13.22 -4.48 0.49
C GLY A 200 -11.78 -4.94 0.57
N THR A 201 -11.44 -5.61 1.67
CA THR A 201 -10.11 -6.15 1.92
C THR A 201 -9.65 -6.96 0.71
N GLN A 202 -8.54 -6.57 0.08
CA GLN A 202 -7.83 -7.37 -0.94
C GLN A 202 -6.67 -8.25 -0.39
N PRO A 203 -6.73 -8.90 0.79
CA PRO A 203 -5.82 -9.99 1.12
C PRO A 203 -6.29 -11.33 0.55
N VAL A 204 -7.43 -11.38 -0.16
CA VAL A 204 -8.08 -12.65 -0.51
C VAL A 204 -7.29 -13.47 -1.53
N LEU A 205 -6.66 -12.85 -2.52
CA LEU A 205 -5.83 -13.56 -3.51
C LEU A 205 -4.51 -14.08 -2.91
N SER A 206 -3.88 -13.28 -2.04
CA SER A 206 -2.67 -13.69 -1.33
C SER A 206 -2.95 -14.82 -0.34
N GLN A 207 -4.06 -14.72 0.42
CA GLN A 207 -4.52 -15.78 1.32
C GLN A 207 -4.92 -17.04 0.56
N LEU A 208 -5.58 -16.91 -0.59
CA LEU A 208 -5.92 -18.04 -1.46
C LEU A 208 -4.65 -18.74 -1.98
N SER A 209 -3.68 -17.97 -2.50
CA SER A 209 -2.39 -18.52 -2.94
C SER A 209 -1.66 -19.20 -1.78
N ASN A 210 -1.62 -18.57 -0.60
CA ASN A 210 -1.01 -19.16 0.59
C ASN A 210 -1.69 -20.50 0.97
N ALA A 211 -3.02 -20.55 0.98
CA ALA A 211 -3.78 -21.76 1.26
C ALA A 211 -3.53 -22.88 0.22
N PHE A 212 -3.38 -22.49 -1.05
CA PHE A 212 -3.04 -23.41 -2.14
C PHE A 212 -1.66 -24.04 -1.93
N TRP A 213 -0.64 -23.23 -1.69
CA TRP A 213 0.73 -23.71 -1.53
C TRP A 213 0.97 -24.48 -0.22
N THR A 214 0.28 -24.09 0.86
CA THR A 214 0.33 -24.80 2.15
C THR A 214 -0.55 -26.06 2.20
N LYS A 215 -1.30 -26.34 1.14
CA LYS A 215 -2.26 -27.44 1.03
C LYS A 215 -3.36 -27.43 2.12
N SER A 216 -3.79 -26.25 2.57
CA SER A 216 -4.90 -26.13 3.53
C SER A 216 -6.26 -26.16 2.82
N THR A 217 -6.74 -27.36 2.49
CA THR A 217 -7.96 -27.59 1.69
C THR A 217 -9.19 -26.82 2.20
N LYS A 218 -9.44 -26.84 3.52
CA LYS A 218 -10.61 -26.15 4.13
C LYS A 218 -10.53 -24.64 3.95
N ASP A 219 -9.38 -24.05 4.22
CA ASP A 219 -9.20 -22.60 4.11
C ASP A 219 -9.25 -22.16 2.65
N PHE A 220 -8.66 -22.95 1.74
CA PHE A 220 -8.72 -22.70 0.31
C PHE A 220 -10.15 -22.63 -0.20
N PHE A 221 -10.98 -23.67 0.02
CA PHE A 221 -12.35 -23.68 -0.50
C PHE A 221 -13.27 -22.64 0.16
N ASN A 222 -13.07 -22.35 1.45
CA ASN A 222 -13.77 -21.25 2.14
C ASN A 222 -13.48 -19.88 1.53
N ILE A 223 -12.26 -19.69 1.02
CA ILE A 223 -11.85 -18.46 0.34
C ILE A 223 -12.34 -18.48 -1.11
N TRP A 224 -12.13 -19.59 -1.82
CA TRP A 224 -12.52 -19.80 -3.22
C TRP A 224 -14.00 -19.46 -3.45
N GLN A 225 -14.90 -20.01 -2.63
CA GLN A 225 -16.34 -19.76 -2.72
C GLN A 225 -16.72 -18.27 -2.64
N LYS A 226 -15.90 -17.45 -1.97
CA LYS A 226 -16.16 -16.01 -1.80
C LYS A 226 -15.70 -15.18 -3.00
N ILE A 227 -14.69 -15.64 -3.73
CA ILE A 227 -14.01 -14.81 -4.75
C ILE A 227 -14.09 -15.36 -6.16
N GLU A 228 -14.38 -16.65 -6.35
CA GLU A 228 -14.49 -17.29 -7.67
C GLU A 228 -15.28 -16.42 -8.65
N SER A 229 -16.50 -16.02 -8.28
CA SER A 229 -17.41 -15.24 -9.12
C SER A 229 -17.01 -13.78 -9.29
N SER A 230 -15.98 -13.32 -8.57
CA SER A 230 -15.50 -11.93 -8.67
C SER A 230 -14.57 -11.71 -9.87
N TYR A 231 -14.06 -12.79 -10.47
CA TYR A 231 -13.15 -12.74 -11.61
C TYR A 231 -13.55 -13.74 -12.69
N PRO A 232 -13.31 -13.45 -13.98
CA PRO A 232 -13.60 -14.39 -15.06
C PRO A 232 -12.66 -15.62 -15.01
N GLU A 233 -13.09 -16.76 -15.57
CA GLU A 233 -12.29 -18.00 -15.59
C GLU A 233 -10.88 -17.81 -16.16
N VAL A 234 -10.75 -17.00 -17.22
CA VAL A 234 -9.47 -16.66 -17.86
C VAL A 234 -8.51 -15.98 -16.88
N PHE A 235 -9.02 -15.13 -15.98
CA PHE A 235 -8.20 -14.50 -14.96
C PHE A 235 -7.59 -15.56 -14.03
N TRP A 236 -8.38 -16.53 -13.58
CA TRP A 236 -7.90 -17.58 -12.68
C TRP A 236 -6.83 -18.46 -13.32
N VAL A 237 -7.01 -18.82 -14.59
CA VAL A 237 -6.03 -19.61 -15.33
C VAL A 237 -4.70 -18.86 -15.45
N ILE A 238 -4.74 -17.58 -15.80
CA ILE A 238 -3.52 -16.74 -15.89
C ILE A 238 -2.88 -16.59 -14.52
N PHE A 239 -3.67 -16.29 -13.49
CA PHE A 239 -3.20 -16.13 -12.11
C PHE A 239 -2.45 -17.37 -11.63
N TRP A 240 -3.03 -18.57 -11.76
CA TRP A 240 -2.38 -19.81 -11.35
C TRP A 240 -1.21 -20.19 -12.24
N SER A 241 -1.27 -19.93 -13.54
CA SER A 241 -0.15 -20.18 -14.45
C SER A 241 1.07 -19.36 -14.05
N GLU A 242 0.88 -18.08 -13.72
CA GLU A 242 1.95 -17.21 -13.24
C GLU A 242 2.51 -17.70 -11.88
N GLN A 243 1.65 -18.08 -10.94
CA GLN A 243 2.06 -18.61 -9.64
C GLN A 243 2.88 -19.91 -9.80
N VAL A 244 2.42 -20.86 -10.61
CA VAL A 244 3.11 -22.14 -10.87
C VAL A 244 4.44 -21.91 -11.61
N TRP A 245 4.45 -21.02 -12.60
CA TRP A 245 5.66 -20.67 -13.35
C TRP A 245 6.73 -20.06 -12.44
N LYS A 246 6.35 -19.09 -11.59
CA LYS A 246 7.25 -18.50 -10.59
C LYS A 246 7.77 -19.55 -9.63
N ALA A 247 6.89 -20.41 -9.10
CA ALA A 247 7.26 -21.49 -8.20
C ALA A 247 8.30 -22.45 -8.83
N TYR A 248 8.08 -22.86 -10.08
CA TYR A 248 8.99 -23.72 -10.83
C TYR A 248 10.38 -23.08 -10.96
N HIS A 249 10.44 -21.84 -11.43
CA HIS A 249 11.70 -21.15 -11.63
C HIS A 249 12.41 -20.83 -10.31
N THR A 250 11.67 -20.50 -9.24
CA THR A 250 12.25 -20.34 -7.90
C THR A 250 12.94 -21.62 -7.44
N ILE A 251 12.29 -22.80 -7.56
CA ILE A 251 12.90 -24.08 -7.19
C ILE A 251 14.12 -24.40 -8.08
N LEU A 252 14.03 -24.15 -9.39
CA LEU A 252 15.12 -24.35 -10.33
C LEU A 252 16.35 -23.48 -9.99
N PHE A 253 16.16 -22.20 -9.69
CA PHE A 253 17.27 -21.32 -9.34
C PHE A 253 17.84 -21.60 -7.95
N LEU A 254 17.02 -22.05 -7.00
CA LEU A 254 17.48 -22.50 -5.69
C LEU A 254 18.32 -23.78 -5.80
N SER A 255 17.94 -24.74 -6.65
CA SER A 255 18.74 -25.96 -6.88
C SER A 255 20.08 -25.67 -7.57
N GLN A 256 20.13 -24.62 -8.41
CA GLN A 256 21.34 -24.10 -9.04
C GLN A 256 22.17 -23.15 -8.14
N LYS A 257 21.79 -22.95 -6.87
CA LYS A 257 22.43 -22.02 -5.93
C LYS A 257 22.47 -20.55 -6.41
N ASN A 258 21.56 -20.16 -7.32
CA ASN A 258 21.44 -18.78 -7.81
C ASN A 258 20.40 -18.00 -6.99
N PHE A 259 20.80 -17.59 -5.79
CA PHE A 259 19.91 -16.94 -4.81
C PHE A 259 19.41 -15.56 -5.27
N VAL A 260 20.19 -14.82 -6.06
CA VAL A 260 19.82 -13.49 -6.55
C VAL A 260 18.64 -13.59 -7.51
N LYS A 261 18.72 -14.47 -8.51
CA LYS A 261 17.61 -14.69 -9.46
C LYS A 261 16.40 -15.35 -8.81
N ALA A 262 16.62 -16.28 -7.87
CA ALA A 262 15.54 -16.90 -7.12
C ALA A 262 14.69 -15.86 -6.37
N LYS A 263 15.33 -14.88 -5.71
CA LYS A 263 14.65 -13.81 -4.98
C LYS A 263 13.89 -12.84 -5.89
N GLN A 264 14.44 -12.55 -7.07
CA GLN A 264 13.78 -11.69 -8.07
C GLN A 264 12.50 -12.33 -8.60
N ILE A 265 12.56 -13.62 -8.93
CA ILE A 265 11.42 -14.34 -9.54
C ILE A 265 10.38 -14.76 -8.50
N SER A 266 10.78 -14.96 -7.24
CA SER A 266 9.85 -15.30 -6.16
C SER A 266 8.89 -14.16 -5.78
N TYR A 267 9.05 -12.96 -6.34
CA TYR A 267 8.19 -11.82 -6.06
C TYR A 267 6.73 -12.09 -6.48
N GLY A 268 5.82 -12.05 -5.51
CA GLY A 268 4.40 -12.38 -5.68
C GLY A 268 4.01 -13.82 -5.30
N LEU A 269 4.96 -14.66 -4.87
CA LEU A 269 4.67 -15.93 -4.18
C LEU A 269 4.47 -15.69 -2.67
N PRO A 270 3.70 -16.53 -1.97
CA PRO A 270 3.55 -16.42 -0.53
C PRO A 270 4.87 -16.56 0.22
N PHE A 271 5.01 -15.82 1.32
CA PHE A 271 6.20 -15.87 2.17
C PHE A 271 6.48 -17.26 2.73
N SER A 272 5.44 -18.06 3.02
CA SER A 272 5.59 -19.45 3.50
C SER A 272 6.27 -20.33 2.44
N PHE A 273 5.90 -20.13 1.16
CA PHE A 273 6.43 -20.88 0.04
C PHE A 273 7.93 -20.65 -0.12
N ILE A 274 8.36 -19.39 -0.09
CA ILE A 274 9.77 -19.00 -0.27
C ILE A 274 10.67 -19.58 0.84
N ASN A 275 10.15 -19.68 2.07
CA ASN A 275 10.96 -20.08 3.23
C ASN A 275 10.93 -21.59 3.53
N LYS A 276 9.78 -22.24 3.34
CA LYS A 276 9.55 -23.60 3.83
C LYS A 276 8.88 -24.50 2.80
N ASP A 277 7.80 -24.05 2.17
CA ASP A 277 6.93 -24.97 1.43
C ASP A 277 7.53 -25.42 0.09
N PHE A 278 8.44 -24.64 -0.52
CA PHE A 278 9.09 -25.01 -1.79
C PHE A 278 9.78 -26.39 -1.75
N LYS A 279 10.20 -26.86 -0.56
CA LYS A 279 10.85 -28.16 -0.36
C LYS A 279 9.89 -29.33 -0.58
N ASN A 280 8.58 -29.09 -0.49
CA ASN A 280 7.54 -30.12 -0.61
C ASN A 280 7.11 -30.35 -2.07
N PHE A 281 7.66 -29.58 -3.02
CA PHE A 281 7.28 -29.64 -4.43
C PHE A 281 8.44 -30.14 -5.29
N LYS A 282 8.14 -31.05 -6.23
CA LYS A 282 9.08 -31.46 -7.27
C LYS A 282 8.82 -30.69 -8.55
N LEU A 283 9.86 -30.47 -9.35
CA LEU A 283 9.72 -29.79 -10.65
C LEU A 283 8.72 -30.49 -11.56
N ALA A 284 8.71 -31.82 -11.60
CA ALA A 284 7.75 -32.61 -12.39
C ALA A 284 6.28 -32.37 -11.97
N ASP A 285 6.02 -32.20 -10.67
CA ASP A 285 4.67 -31.90 -10.18
C ASP A 285 4.20 -30.52 -10.65
N LEU A 286 5.10 -29.53 -10.68
CA LEU A 286 4.80 -28.18 -11.14
C LEU A 286 4.63 -28.12 -12.66
N THR A 287 5.41 -28.89 -13.42
CA THR A 287 5.23 -29.03 -14.87
C THR A 287 3.84 -29.59 -15.20
N SER A 288 3.44 -30.68 -14.55
CA SER A 288 2.11 -31.27 -14.75
C SER A 288 0.98 -30.30 -14.34
N LEU A 289 1.15 -29.52 -13.27
CA LEU A 289 0.17 -28.49 -12.90
C LEU A 289 0.06 -27.39 -13.95
N TYR A 290 1.19 -26.97 -14.53
CA TYR A 290 1.21 -25.97 -15.59
C TYR A 290 0.58 -26.49 -16.88
N GLU A 291 0.85 -27.74 -17.25
CA GLU A 291 0.24 -28.42 -18.41
C GLU A 291 -1.28 -28.50 -18.26
N ASN A 292 -1.79 -28.90 -17.09
CA ASN A 292 -3.23 -28.92 -16.82
C ASN A 292 -3.86 -27.53 -16.98
N LEU A 293 -3.20 -26.46 -16.49
CA LEU A 293 -3.70 -25.09 -16.67
C LEU A 293 -3.70 -24.65 -18.14
N TYR A 294 -2.70 -25.08 -18.90
CA TYR A 294 -2.63 -24.83 -20.34
C TYR A 294 -3.76 -25.53 -21.11
N GLU A 295 -4.08 -26.77 -20.76
CA GLU A 295 -5.22 -27.49 -21.33
C GLU A 295 -6.55 -26.78 -21.02
N ILE A 296 -6.70 -26.27 -19.79
CA ILE A 296 -7.87 -25.49 -19.39
C ILE A 296 -7.98 -24.18 -20.19
N ASP A 297 -6.88 -23.44 -20.35
CA ASP A 297 -6.83 -22.21 -21.17
C ASP A 297 -7.29 -22.50 -22.61
N PHE A 298 -6.78 -23.58 -23.20
CA PHE A 298 -7.14 -24.00 -24.55
C PHE A 298 -8.62 -24.39 -24.66
N ALA A 299 -9.14 -25.12 -23.67
CA ALA A 299 -10.54 -25.55 -23.63
C ALA A 299 -11.50 -24.35 -23.48
N ILE A 300 -11.16 -23.37 -22.64
CA ILE A 300 -11.90 -22.11 -22.50
C ILE A 300 -11.94 -21.35 -23.83
N LYS A 301 -10.79 -21.21 -24.50
CA LYS A 301 -10.70 -20.51 -25.81
C LYS A 301 -11.50 -21.19 -26.91
N LYS A 302 -11.76 -22.50 -26.80
CA LYS A 302 -12.59 -23.27 -27.71
C LYS A 302 -14.09 -23.31 -27.34
N GLY A 303 -14.48 -22.67 -26.24
CA GLY A 303 -15.88 -22.61 -25.80
C GLY A 303 -16.34 -23.82 -24.98
N SER A 304 -15.41 -24.60 -24.44
CA SER A 304 -15.69 -25.80 -23.64
C SER A 304 -15.00 -25.68 -22.28
N SER A 305 -15.62 -25.01 -21.31
CA SER A 305 -14.99 -24.71 -20.00
C SER A 305 -15.71 -25.27 -18.77
N PHE A 306 -16.65 -26.19 -18.93
CA PHE A 306 -17.51 -26.63 -17.83
C PHE A 306 -16.69 -27.18 -16.64
N TYR A 307 -16.70 -26.47 -15.51
CA TYR A 307 -16.08 -26.79 -14.22
C TYR A 307 -14.59 -27.22 -14.26
N SER A 308 -13.83 -26.78 -15.26
CA SER A 308 -12.46 -27.25 -15.45
C SER A 308 -11.50 -26.80 -14.33
N LEU A 309 -11.74 -25.61 -13.74
CA LEU A 309 -10.98 -25.10 -12.61
C LEU A 309 -11.28 -25.86 -11.30
N ASP A 310 -12.54 -26.23 -11.05
CA ASP A 310 -12.89 -27.00 -9.86
C ASP A 310 -12.27 -28.40 -9.90
N LEU A 311 -12.30 -29.04 -11.07
CA LEU A 311 -11.61 -30.31 -11.29
C LEU A 311 -10.09 -30.18 -11.09
N PHE A 312 -9.49 -29.09 -11.54
CA PHE A 312 -8.09 -28.78 -11.28
C PHE A 312 -7.79 -28.71 -9.78
N TYR A 313 -8.55 -27.94 -9.00
CA TYR A 313 -8.32 -27.85 -7.55
C TYR A 313 -8.56 -29.18 -6.84
N LEU A 314 -9.62 -29.90 -7.20
CA LEU A 314 -9.90 -31.22 -6.64
C LEU A 314 -8.73 -32.18 -6.93
N SER A 315 -8.20 -32.20 -8.16
CA SER A 315 -7.05 -33.03 -8.52
C SER A 315 -5.78 -32.65 -7.73
N TYR A 316 -5.58 -31.36 -7.48
CA TYR A 316 -4.42 -30.84 -6.75
C TYR A 316 -4.47 -31.22 -5.26
N PHE A 317 -5.62 -31.05 -4.61
CA PHE A 317 -5.80 -31.36 -3.19
C PHE A 317 -6.01 -32.86 -2.92
N ASN A 318 -6.53 -33.63 -3.87
CA ASN A 318 -6.87 -35.06 -3.71
C ASN A 318 -5.89 -36.03 -4.37
N LYS A 319 -4.60 -35.69 -4.52
CA LYS A 319 -3.55 -36.58 -5.10
C LYS A 319 -3.41 -38.00 -4.47
N ASN A 320 -4.22 -38.37 -3.47
CA ASN A 320 -4.37 -39.73 -2.92
C ASN A 320 -5.50 -40.57 -3.56
N LEU A 321 -6.29 -40.06 -4.50
CA LEU A 321 -7.38 -40.83 -5.14
C LEU A 321 -6.93 -41.62 -6.40
N ASN A 322 -5.74 -41.37 -6.93
CA ASN A 322 -5.22 -42.04 -8.13
C ASN A 322 -4.24 -43.19 -7.85
N SER A 323 -4.14 -43.69 -6.61
CA SER A 323 -3.43 -44.94 -6.28
C SER A 323 -4.38 -46.14 -6.16
N GLY A 324 -5.53 -46.07 -6.81
CA GLY A 324 -6.59 -47.07 -6.71
C GLY A 324 -7.68 -46.90 -7.77
N ILE A 325 -7.28 -46.78 -9.03
CA ILE A 325 -8.07 -47.23 -10.19
C ILE A 325 -7.11 -47.92 -11.14
#